data_AF-A0A7X1GNX0-F1
#
_entry.id   AF-A0A7X1GNX0-F1
#
_cell.length_a   1.000
_cell.length_b   1.000
_cell.length_c   1.000
_cell.angle_alpha   90.00
_cell.angle_beta   90.00
_cell.angle_gamma   90.00
#
_symmetry.space_group_name_H-M   'P 1'
#
loop_
_entity.id
_entity.type
_entity.pdbx_description
1 polymer ?
#
loop_
_entity_poly.entity_id
_entity_poly.type
_entity_poly.pdbx_seq_one_letter_code
_entity_poly.pdbx_strand_id
1 'polypeptide(L)'
;MKLKKLEITGFKSFSEKSSIEFPLGISAVVGPNGCGKSNIVDSLRWVMGEQSVKQLRGKAMEDVIFSGSNGKPPLNMAEVCLTLLNDNGTAPEELKDFTEIMLTRRIYRSGESGYFINKQPCRLKDIHNIFLGSGLGTKSYSIIQQGNIGAITEAGPEERRFFIEEAAGITRYKNR
;
A
#
# COMPACT_ATOMS: atom_id res chain seq x y z
N MET A 1 3.81 -5.18 13.40
CA MET A 1 4.14 -5.31 11.97
C MET A 1 5.06 -4.19 11.54
N LYS A 2 6.11 -4.48 10.76
CA LYS A 2 7.04 -3.47 10.20
C LYS A 2 7.32 -3.77 8.73
N LEU A 3 7.61 -2.73 7.92
CA LEU A 3 8.03 -2.92 6.53
C LEU A 3 9.40 -3.61 6.51
N LYS A 4 9.53 -4.70 5.74
CA LYS A 4 10.81 -5.40 5.52
C LYS A 4 11.35 -5.12 4.13
N LYS A 5 10.50 -5.34 3.13
CA LYS A 5 10.91 -5.32 1.71
C LYS A 5 9.74 -4.96 0.82
N LEU A 6 10.01 -4.17 -0.21
CA LEU A 6 9.06 -3.82 -1.27
C LEU A 6 9.66 -4.16 -2.63
N GLU A 7 9.00 -5.03 -3.36
CA GLU A 7 9.35 -5.38 -4.74
C GLU A 7 8.31 -4.79 -5.68
N ILE A 8 8.77 -4.10 -6.72
CA ILE A 8 7.94 -3.34 -7.64
C ILE A 8 8.31 -3.72 -9.06
N THR A 9 7.34 -4.14 -9.88
CA THR A 9 7.56 -4.47 -11.30
C THR A 9 6.43 -3.93 -12.14
N GLY A 10 6.76 -3.22 -13.21
CA GLY A 10 5.78 -2.66 -14.15
C GLY A 10 4.84 -1.60 -13.57
N PHE A 11 5.09 -1.13 -12.34
CA PHE A 11 4.24 -0.15 -11.66
C PHE A 11 4.73 1.28 -11.93
N LYS A 12 3.92 2.08 -12.63
CA LYS A 12 4.22 3.47 -12.99
C LYS A 12 5.63 3.59 -13.56
N SER A 13 6.51 4.40 -12.97
CA SER A 13 7.89 4.62 -13.43
C SER A 13 8.80 3.39 -13.32
N PHE A 14 8.39 2.32 -12.62
CA PHE A 14 9.21 1.11 -12.41
C PHE A 14 9.00 0.10 -13.54
N SER A 15 9.63 0.33 -14.69
CA SER A 15 9.56 -0.58 -15.84
C SER A 15 10.18 -1.96 -15.56
N GLU A 16 11.28 -2.00 -14.81
CA GLU A 16 11.98 -3.22 -14.42
C GLU A 16 11.75 -3.53 -12.94
N LYS A 17 11.98 -4.80 -12.58
CA LYS A 17 11.88 -5.25 -11.20
C LYS A 17 12.86 -4.48 -10.32
N SER A 18 12.32 -3.75 -9.35
CA SER A 18 13.07 -3.02 -8.33
C SER A 18 12.78 -3.61 -6.96
N SER A 19 13.80 -3.74 -6.12
CA SER A 19 13.69 -4.27 -4.75
C SER A 19 14.24 -3.24 -3.77
N ILE A 20 13.43 -2.87 -2.79
CA ILE A 20 13.77 -1.92 -1.74
C ILE A 20 13.69 -2.65 -0.41
N GLU A 21 14.80 -2.70 0.33
CA GLU A 21 14.84 -3.22 1.70
C GLU A 21 14.72 -2.07 2.69
N PHE A 22 13.89 -2.25 3.72
CA PHE A 22 13.67 -1.26 4.77
C PHE A 22 14.40 -1.69 6.03
N PRO A 23 15.47 -0.98 6.44
CA PRO A 23 16.07 -1.20 7.75
C PRO A 23 15.12 -0.77 8.87
N LEU A 24 15.39 -1.28 10.07
CA LEU A 24 14.76 -0.75 11.28
C LEU A 24 15.16 0.71 11.47
N GLY A 25 14.21 1.54 11.89
CA GLY A 25 14.42 2.98 12.12
C GLY A 25 13.89 3.83 10.97
N ILE A 26 14.70 4.78 10.50
CA ILE A 26 14.28 5.81 9.54
C ILE A 26 14.86 5.49 8.16
N SER A 27 13.99 5.41 7.17
CA SER A 27 14.36 5.30 5.75
C SER A 27 14.03 6.59 5.02
N ALA A 28 15.01 7.16 4.31
CA ALA A 28 14.83 8.36 3.50
C ALA A 28 14.88 8.02 2.00
N VAL A 29 13.87 8.47 1.25
CA VAL A 29 13.82 8.33 -0.21
C VAL A 29 14.10 9.70 -0.83
N VAL A 30 15.20 9.80 -1.58
CA VAL A 30 15.67 11.05 -2.20
C VAL A 30 15.88 10.91 -3.71
N GLY A 31 15.97 12.03 -4.42
CA GLY A 31 16.18 12.07 -5.87
C GLY A 31 15.53 13.27 -6.56
N PRO A 32 15.79 13.50 -7.86
CA PRO A 32 15.24 14.63 -8.61
C PRO A 32 13.70 14.64 -8.72
N ASN A 33 13.10 15.78 -9.00
CA ASN A 33 11.66 15.85 -9.28
C ASN A 33 11.32 15.04 -10.54
N GLY A 34 10.21 14.31 -10.50
CA GLY A 34 9.78 13.45 -11.60
C GLY A 34 10.45 12.07 -11.68
N CYS A 35 11.48 11.76 -10.86
CA CYS A 35 12.18 10.47 -10.95
C CYS A 35 11.41 9.26 -10.37
N GLY A 36 10.19 9.45 -9.87
CA GLY A 36 9.35 8.36 -9.36
C GLY A 36 9.38 8.13 -7.85
N LYS A 37 10.01 9.01 -7.05
CA LYS A 37 10.04 8.89 -5.57
C LYS A 37 8.66 8.63 -4.95
N SER A 38 7.68 9.46 -5.31
CA SER A 38 6.31 9.35 -4.81
C SER A 38 5.60 8.07 -5.29
N ASN A 39 6.06 7.44 -6.37
CA ASN A 39 5.50 6.18 -6.84
C ASN A 39 5.83 5.01 -5.91
N ILE A 40 6.87 5.13 -5.07
CA ILE A 40 7.14 4.18 -3.99
C ILE A 40 5.99 4.21 -2.97
N VAL A 41 5.58 5.40 -2.54
CA VAL A 41 4.44 5.57 -1.61
C VAL A 41 3.14 5.09 -2.23
N ASP A 42 2.91 5.40 -3.51
CA ASP A 42 1.71 4.91 -4.21
C ASP A 42 1.69 3.38 -4.32
N SER A 43 2.85 2.75 -4.57
CA SER A 43 2.94 1.29 -4.64
C SER A 43 2.62 0.63 -3.29
N LEU A 44 3.07 1.23 -2.18
CA LEU A 44 2.73 0.80 -0.82
C LEU A 44 1.22 0.91 -0.57
N ARG A 45 0.61 2.07 -0.87
CA ARG A 45 -0.85 2.24 -0.74
C ARG A 45 -1.62 1.23 -1.57
N TRP A 46 -1.20 1.03 -2.82
CA TRP A 46 -1.86 0.15 -3.76
C TRP A 46 -1.82 -1.31 -3.30
N VAL A 47 -0.65 -1.82 -2.88
CA VAL A 47 -0.54 -3.21 -2.38
C VAL A 47 -1.25 -3.40 -1.04
N MET A 48 -1.32 -2.36 -0.20
CA MET A 48 -2.11 -2.36 1.04
C MET A 48 -3.63 -2.27 0.78
N GLY A 49 -4.05 -2.11 -0.48
CA GLY A 49 -5.43 -2.24 -0.91
C GLY A 49 -6.15 -0.93 -1.23
N GLU A 50 -5.43 0.16 -1.49
CA GLU A 50 -6.03 1.41 -1.98
C GLU A 50 -6.72 1.18 -3.33
N GLN A 51 -7.99 1.59 -3.45
CA GLN A 51 -8.78 1.46 -4.67
C GLN A 51 -9.08 2.80 -5.32
N SER A 52 -8.89 3.90 -4.60
CA SER A 52 -9.10 5.24 -5.13
C SER A 52 -8.02 5.57 -6.15
N VAL A 53 -8.42 5.58 -7.41
CA VAL A 53 -7.54 5.97 -8.53
C VAL A 53 -7.02 7.40 -8.35
N LYS A 54 -7.86 8.30 -7.79
CA LYS A 54 -7.48 9.67 -7.45
C LYS A 54 -6.35 9.71 -6.41
N GLN A 55 -6.43 8.90 -5.34
CA GLN A 55 -5.37 8.80 -4.33
C GLN A 55 -4.07 8.24 -4.91
N LEU A 56 -4.19 7.38 -5.94
CA LEU A 56 -3.07 6.86 -6.71
C LEU A 56 -2.68 7.77 -7.86
N ARG A 57 -3.16 9.02 -7.95
CA ARG A 57 -2.74 9.99 -8.97
C ARG A 57 -2.88 9.48 -10.41
N GLY A 58 -3.93 8.69 -10.68
CA GLY A 58 -4.29 8.18 -12.01
C GLY A 58 -5.67 8.65 -12.46
N LYS A 59 -6.11 8.20 -13.65
CA LYS A 59 -7.47 8.38 -14.18
C LYS A 59 -8.25 7.06 -14.24
N ALA A 60 -7.56 5.96 -14.54
CA ALA A 60 -8.07 4.59 -14.46
C ALA A 60 -7.14 3.71 -13.59
N MET A 61 -7.60 2.53 -13.15
CA MET A 61 -6.77 1.65 -12.34
C MET A 61 -5.59 1.10 -13.15
N GLU A 62 -5.77 0.91 -14.45
CA GLU A 62 -4.76 0.44 -15.40
C GLU A 62 -3.63 1.46 -15.58
N ASP A 63 -3.81 2.73 -15.20
CA ASP A 63 -2.77 3.76 -15.24
C ASP A 63 -1.64 3.50 -14.24
N VAL A 64 -1.83 2.56 -13.30
CA VAL A 64 -0.72 2.08 -12.47
C VAL A 64 0.27 1.23 -13.26
N ILE A 65 -0.08 0.74 -14.45
CA ILE A 65 0.79 -0.03 -15.33
C ILE A 65 1.70 0.93 -16.12
N PHE A 66 3.00 0.62 -16.17
CA PHE A 66 3.97 1.39 -16.95
C PHE A 66 3.50 1.60 -18.39
N SER A 67 3.36 2.87 -18.76
CA SER A 67 2.82 3.32 -20.04
C SER A 67 3.88 3.48 -21.14
N GLY A 68 5.14 3.14 -20.87
CA GLY A 68 6.25 3.35 -21.80
C GLY A 68 6.95 4.69 -21.59
N SER A 69 8.27 4.71 -21.80
CA SER A 69 9.11 5.91 -21.70
C SER A 69 10.50 5.62 -22.24
N ASN A 70 11.19 6.62 -22.81
CA ASN A 70 12.61 6.56 -23.19
C ASN A 70 13.01 5.28 -23.95
N GLY A 71 12.24 4.93 -25.00
CA GLY A 71 12.50 3.75 -25.83
C GLY A 71 12.03 2.41 -25.26
N LYS A 72 11.49 2.37 -24.04
CA LYS A 72 10.86 1.18 -23.47
C LYS A 72 9.36 1.14 -23.81
N PRO A 73 8.85 0.03 -24.36
CA PRO A 73 7.43 -0.10 -24.69
C PRO A 73 6.57 -0.16 -23.41
N PRO A 74 5.27 0.14 -23.51
CA PRO A 74 4.32 -0.10 -22.41
C PRO A 74 4.31 -1.57 -22.01
N LEU A 75 4.13 -1.82 -20.71
CA LEU A 75 3.95 -3.17 -20.18
C LEU A 75 2.47 -3.51 -20.07
N ASN A 76 2.16 -4.80 -19.96
CA ASN A 76 0.79 -5.31 -19.87
C ASN A 76 0.35 -5.66 -18.44
N MET A 77 1.25 -5.50 -17.46
CA MET A 77 1.03 -5.91 -16.08
C MET A 77 1.84 -5.04 -15.12
N ALA A 78 1.26 -4.75 -13.96
CA ALA A 78 1.98 -4.22 -12.80
C ALA A 78 1.80 -5.16 -11.61
N GLU A 79 2.89 -5.40 -10.87
CA GLU A 79 2.91 -6.18 -9.65
C GLU A 79 3.69 -5.43 -8.58
N VAL A 80 3.12 -5.41 -7.38
CA VAL A 80 3.78 -4.90 -6.19
C VAL A 80 3.68 -5.97 -5.11
N CYS A 81 4.81 -6.28 -4.49
CA CYS A 81 4.92 -7.24 -3.40
C CYS A 81 5.51 -6.54 -2.18
N LEU A 82 4.81 -6.59 -1.05
CA LEU A 82 5.23 -6.01 0.22
C LEU A 82 5.43 -7.13 1.25
N THR A 83 6.63 -7.24 1.78
CA THR A 83 6.94 -8.15 2.89
C THR A 83 6.97 -7.36 4.20
N LEU A 84 6.24 -7.87 5.19
CA LEU A 84 6.10 -7.33 6.53
C LEU A 84 6.73 -8.29 7.54
N LEU A 85 7.49 -7.76 8.50
CA LEU A 85 7.86 -8.52 9.70
C LEU A 85 6.64 -8.61 10.62
N ASN A 86 6.33 -9.82 11.09
CA ASN A 86 5.27 -10.10 12.03
C ASN A 86 5.85 -10.37 13.44
N ASP A 87 6.49 -9.35 13.99
CA ASP A 87 7.28 -9.42 15.23
C ASP A 87 6.48 -9.14 16.51
N ASN A 88 5.20 -8.73 16.40
CA ASN A 88 4.48 -8.08 17.51
C ASN A 88 3.06 -8.62 17.76
N GLY A 89 2.70 -9.80 17.22
CA GLY A 89 1.38 -10.42 17.49
C GLY A 89 0.16 -9.62 16.98
N THR A 90 0.39 -8.61 16.14
CA THR A 90 -0.68 -7.74 15.57
C THR A 90 -1.36 -8.35 14.35
N ALA A 91 -0.82 -9.46 13.83
CA ALA A 91 -1.39 -10.18 12.70
C ALA A 91 -2.72 -10.86 13.06
N PRO A 92 -3.60 -11.07 12.07
CA PRO A 92 -4.75 -11.98 12.23
C PRO A 92 -4.30 -13.34 12.76
N GLU A 93 -5.17 -14.03 13.52
CA GLU A 93 -4.84 -15.32 14.15
C GLU A 93 -4.36 -16.35 13.12
N GLU A 94 -4.94 -16.35 11.93
CA GLU A 94 -4.59 -17.21 10.79
C GLU A 94 -3.15 -17.02 10.29
N LEU A 95 -2.53 -15.87 10.55
CA LEU A 95 -1.19 -15.51 10.09
C LEU A 95 -0.18 -15.36 11.23
N LYS A 96 -0.59 -15.66 12.46
CA LYS A 96 0.18 -15.41 13.68
C LYS A 96 1.47 -16.21 13.76
N ASP A 97 1.48 -17.43 13.23
CA ASP A 97 2.64 -18.33 13.24
C ASP A 97 3.69 -17.97 12.18
N PHE A 98 3.37 -17.08 11.23
CA PHE A 98 4.32 -16.62 10.25
C PHE A 98 5.19 -15.50 10.83
N THR A 99 6.51 -15.62 10.74
CA THR A 99 7.45 -14.54 11.08
C THR A 99 7.41 -13.40 10.07
N GLU A 100 6.99 -13.69 8.83
CA GLU A 100 6.88 -12.76 7.73
C GLU A 100 5.57 -12.94 6.97
N ILE A 101 4.94 -11.82 6.61
CA ILE A 101 3.72 -11.80 5.83
C ILE A 101 4.00 -11.06 4.53
N MET A 102 3.79 -11.74 3.42
CA MET A 102 4.02 -11.21 2.08
C MET A 102 2.68 -10.93 1.40
N LEU A 103 2.43 -9.67 1.06
CA LEU A 103 1.24 -9.21 0.34
C LEU A 103 1.61 -8.96 -1.11
N THR A 104 0.84 -9.48 -2.04
CA THR A 104 1.05 -9.21 -3.47
C THR A 104 -0.24 -8.73 -4.10
N ARG A 105 -0.14 -7.66 -4.89
CA ARG A 105 -1.22 -7.19 -5.75
C ARG A 105 -0.71 -7.09 -7.17
N ARG A 106 -1.51 -7.61 -8.10
CA ARG A 106 -1.25 -7.62 -9.54
C ARG A 106 -2.44 -7.05 -10.30
N ILE A 107 -2.19 -6.33 -11.38
CA ILE A 107 -3.21 -5.95 -12.36
C ILE A 107 -2.68 -6.13 -13.77
N TYR A 108 -3.54 -6.57 -14.68
CA TYR A 108 -3.27 -6.67 -16.11
C TYR A 108 -4.05 -5.60 -16.89
N ARG A 109 -3.57 -5.25 -18.09
CA ARG A 109 -4.30 -4.34 -19.00
C ARG A 109 -5.69 -4.84 -19.40
N SER A 110 -5.96 -6.14 -19.27
CA SER A 110 -7.30 -6.70 -19.44
C SER A 110 -8.30 -6.27 -18.35
N GLY A 111 -7.83 -5.62 -17.27
CA GLY A 111 -8.62 -5.28 -16.08
C GLY A 111 -8.59 -6.36 -15.00
N GLU A 112 -8.08 -7.55 -15.31
CA GLU A 112 -7.95 -8.63 -14.33
C GLU A 112 -6.98 -8.23 -13.20
N SER A 113 -7.41 -8.46 -11.96
CA SER A 113 -6.61 -8.20 -10.76
C SER A 113 -6.39 -9.48 -9.97
N GLY A 114 -5.16 -9.66 -9.47
CA GLY A 114 -4.77 -10.78 -8.61
C GLY A 114 -4.29 -10.29 -7.25
N TYR A 115 -4.65 -11.02 -6.20
CA TYR A 115 -4.25 -10.73 -4.82
C TYR A 115 -3.71 -11.99 -4.17
N PHE A 116 -2.63 -11.86 -3.40
CA PHE A 116 -2.00 -12.99 -2.74
C PHE A 116 -1.49 -12.61 -1.36
N ILE A 117 -1.62 -13.55 -0.42
CA ILE A 117 -0.98 -13.51 0.89
C ILE A 117 -0.08 -14.74 0.97
N ASN A 118 1.22 -14.57 1.21
CA ASN A 118 2.20 -15.65 1.24
C ASN A 118 2.12 -16.58 0.00
N LYS A 119 1.95 -15.96 -1.18
CA LYS A 119 1.77 -16.62 -2.49
C LYS A 119 0.46 -17.41 -2.67
N GLN A 120 -0.41 -17.46 -1.67
CA GLN A 120 -1.72 -18.07 -1.78
C GLN A 120 -2.73 -17.04 -2.31
N PRO A 121 -3.53 -17.37 -3.35
CA PRO A 121 -4.57 -16.49 -3.85
C PRO A 121 -5.55 -16.09 -2.76
N CYS A 122 -5.92 -14.82 -2.72
CA CYS A 122 -6.90 -14.30 -1.76
C CYS A 122 -7.77 -13.22 -2.42
N ARG A 123 -8.70 -12.64 -1.65
CA ARG A 123 -9.48 -11.48 -2.07
C ARG A 123 -8.83 -10.21 -1.53
N LEU A 124 -9.20 -9.07 -2.12
CA LEU A 124 -8.77 -7.77 -1.62
C LEU A 124 -9.22 -7.51 -0.17
N LYS A 125 -10.40 -8.01 0.22
CA LYS A 125 -10.89 -7.92 1.60
C LYS A 125 -9.94 -8.61 2.60
N ASP A 126 -9.31 -9.71 2.19
CA ASP A 126 -8.40 -10.45 3.05
C ASP A 126 -7.11 -9.64 3.29
N ILE A 127 -6.64 -8.87 2.30
CA ILE A 127 -5.55 -7.89 2.47
C ILE A 127 -5.96 -6.78 3.45
N HIS A 128 -7.16 -6.22 3.31
CA HIS A 128 -7.65 -5.18 4.25
C HIS A 128 -7.74 -5.70 5.69
N ASN A 129 -8.13 -6.95 5.88
CA ASN A 129 -8.24 -7.59 7.19
C ASN A 129 -6.90 -7.68 7.94
N ILE A 130 -5.77 -7.74 7.23
CA ILE A 130 -4.43 -7.75 7.85
C ILE A 130 -4.14 -6.43 8.57
N PHE A 131 -4.65 -5.32 8.06
CA PHE A 131 -4.42 -3.98 8.60
C PHE A 131 -5.55 -3.45 9.50
N LEU A 132 -6.71 -4.12 9.48
CA LEU A 132 -7.85 -3.75 10.30
C LEU A 132 -7.44 -3.72 11.77
N GLY A 133 -7.57 -2.56 12.42
CA GLY A 133 -7.19 -2.24 13.81
C GLY A 133 -5.76 -2.50 14.25
N SER A 134 -4.82 -2.64 13.30
CA SER A 134 -3.41 -2.40 13.59
C SER A 134 -3.04 -0.91 13.49
N GLY A 135 -4.00 -0.05 13.11
CA GLY A 135 -3.76 1.36 12.80
C GLY A 135 -2.99 1.58 11.49
N LEU A 136 -2.79 0.55 10.67
CA LEU A 136 -1.99 0.59 9.43
C LEU A 136 -2.86 0.45 8.17
N GLY A 137 -4.17 0.73 8.25
CA GLY A 137 -5.07 0.67 7.10
C GLY A 137 -4.73 1.72 6.03
N THR A 138 -5.25 1.55 4.81
CA THR A 138 -5.04 2.49 3.69
C THR A 138 -5.58 3.90 3.98
N LYS A 139 -6.58 4.01 4.84
CA LYS A 139 -7.14 5.29 5.34
C LYS A 139 -6.49 5.77 6.65
N SER A 140 -5.51 5.05 7.18
CA SER A 140 -4.92 5.41 8.46
C SER A 140 -3.88 6.52 8.32
N TYR A 141 -3.53 7.12 9.46
CA TYR A 141 -2.48 8.13 9.59
C TYR A 141 -1.06 7.59 9.28
N SER A 142 -0.90 6.31 8.95
CA SER A 142 0.41 5.72 8.66
C SER A 142 1.03 6.24 7.36
N ILE A 143 0.25 6.89 6.48
CA ILE A 143 0.77 7.50 5.25
C ILE A 143 0.26 8.95 5.11
N ILE A 144 1.09 9.90 5.53
CA ILE A 144 0.81 11.34 5.44
C ILE A 144 1.42 11.90 4.16
N GLN A 145 0.56 12.41 3.27
CA GLN A 145 0.98 13.10 2.05
C GLN A 145 0.98 14.62 2.21
N GLN A 146 1.60 15.30 1.25
CA GLN A 146 1.45 16.75 1.11
C GLN A 146 -0.04 17.11 0.96
N GLY A 147 -0.52 18.06 1.76
CA GLY A 147 -1.94 18.43 1.84
C GLY A 147 -2.74 17.69 2.92
N ASN A 148 -2.28 16.53 3.39
CA ASN A 148 -2.98 15.80 4.47
C ASN A 148 -2.93 16.54 5.81
N ILE A 149 -1.88 17.34 6.06
CA ILE A 149 -1.77 18.16 7.28
C ILE A 149 -2.92 19.15 7.33
N GLY A 150 -3.24 19.82 6.21
CA GLY A 150 -4.38 20.72 6.08
C GLY A 150 -5.69 19.99 6.36
N ALA A 151 -5.88 18.79 5.78
CA ALA A 151 -7.06 17.97 6.00
C ALA A 151 -7.27 17.62 7.48
N ILE A 152 -6.22 17.35 8.25
CA ILE A 152 -6.33 17.07 9.69
C ILE A 152 -6.71 18.34 10.47
N THR A 153 -6.10 19.48 10.14
CA THR A 153 -6.36 20.75 10.83
C THR A 153 -7.75 21.32 10.51
N GLU A 154 -8.23 21.11 9.29
CA GLU A 154 -9.51 21.59 8.77
C GLU A 154 -10.66 20.59 8.99
N ALA A 155 -10.35 19.36 9.45
CA ALA A 155 -11.34 18.31 9.67
C ALA A 155 -12.49 18.77 10.57
N GLY A 156 -13.71 18.55 10.11
CA GLY A 156 -14.92 18.74 10.91
C GLY A 156 -15.02 17.73 12.06
N PRO A 157 -16.02 17.89 12.97
CA PRO A 157 -16.15 17.04 14.16
C PRO A 157 -16.18 15.52 13.86
N GLU A 158 -16.92 15.10 12.84
CA GLU A 158 -17.05 13.67 12.47
C GLU A 158 -15.76 13.08 11.89
N GLU A 159 -15.08 13.81 10.99
CA GLU A 159 -13.80 13.36 10.42
C GLU A 159 -12.70 13.32 11.49
N ARG A 160 -12.68 14.32 12.38
CA ARG A 160 -11.75 14.35 13.49
C ARG A 160 -11.99 13.20 14.45
N ARG A 161 -13.25 12.88 14.74
CA ARG A 161 -13.63 11.70 15.53
C ARG A 161 -13.10 10.43 14.87
N PHE A 162 -13.26 10.25 13.56
CA PHE A 162 -12.73 9.08 12.86
C PHE A 162 -11.21 8.90 13.08
N PHE A 163 -10.42 9.97 12.97
CA PHE A 163 -8.98 9.89 13.25
C PHE A 163 -8.66 9.47 14.69
N ILE A 164 -9.42 9.98 15.66
CA ILE A 164 -9.26 9.63 17.08
C ILE A 164 -9.63 8.16 17.33
N GLU A 165 -10.74 7.70 16.76
CA GLU A 165 -11.21 6.32 16.92
C GLU A 165 -10.26 5.29 16.30
N GLU A 166 -9.71 5.61 15.13
CA GLU A 166 -8.65 4.80 14.49
C GLU A 166 -7.37 4.77 15.34
N ALA A 167 -6.94 5.93 15.88
CA ALA A 167 -5.78 6.00 16.77
C ALA A 167 -5.99 5.24 18.09
N ALA A 168 -7.21 5.25 18.62
CA ALA A 168 -7.60 4.49 19.80
C ALA A 168 -7.79 2.98 19.52
N GLY A 169 -7.75 2.55 18.25
CA GLY A 169 -7.91 1.16 17.85
C GLY A 169 -9.31 0.59 18.04
N ILE A 170 -10.33 1.44 18.26
CA ILE A 170 -11.70 0.99 18.59
C ILE A 170 -12.51 0.57 17.36
N THR A 171 -12.04 0.86 16.15
CA THR A 171 -12.74 0.54 14.89
C THR A 171 -13.00 -0.96 14.71
N ARG A 172 -12.12 -1.82 15.24
CA ARG A 172 -12.32 -3.29 15.26
C ARG A 172 -13.62 -3.70 15.96
N TYR A 173 -14.09 -2.92 16.94
CA TYR A 173 -15.27 -3.23 17.73
C TYR A 173 -16.57 -2.68 17.12
N LYS A 174 -16.50 -1.66 16.26
CA LYS A 174 -17.69 -1.04 15.64
C LYS A 174 -18.25 -1.81 14.44
N ASN A 175 -17.41 -2.55 13.73
CA ASN A 175 -17.82 -3.29 12.52
C ASN A 175 -18.23 -4.76 12.81
N ARG A 176 -18.59 -5.05 14.07
CA ARG A 176 -19.05 -6.36 14.53
C ARG A 176 -20.55 -6.39 14.73
#